data_AF-A0A241WFN2-F1
#
_entry.id   AF-A0A241WFN2-F1
#
_cell.length_a   1.000
_cell.length_b   1.000
_cell.length_c   1.000
_cell.angle_alpha   90.00
_cell.angle_beta   90.00
_cell.angle_gamma   90.00
#
_symmetry.space_group_name_H-M   'P 1'
#
loop_
_entity.id
_entity.type
_entity.pdbx_description
1 polymer ?
#
loop_
_entity_poly.entity_id
_entity_poly.type
_entity_poly.pdbx_seq_one_letter_code
_entity_poly.pdbx_strand_id
1 'polypeptide(L)'
;MINNKQVSLYLQQLQAEYPQAFKRNYLFYSQIKTKGMLDELKELIPWILAAMIFVSISISLSLFIEQRFPRFDTFQASAIAVLAIMLFFMLIVPIIIKQIKHSSVHLYQQLSNSPLKIAVVILLQAVNFAFIQSFLLQAVLFFLAISFGFVRFYKENMFREHTKDTDYYNLQQIRRVCFWSYKQAVKLKVRLSLTPKKSTEYAVFKKQLAQISELHVQLIQYENELCRTYKFVDLDAYMDSLM
;
A
#
# COMPACT_ATOMS: atom_id res chain seq x y z
N MET A 1 -19.11 7.69 -19.14
CA MET A 1 -17.66 7.85 -18.87
C MET A 1 -17.44 9.15 -18.11
N ILE A 2 -16.74 9.12 -16.98
CA ILE A 2 -16.40 10.33 -16.24
C ILE A 2 -15.40 11.14 -17.07
N ASN A 3 -15.67 12.43 -17.29
CA ASN A 3 -14.76 13.30 -18.05
C ASN A 3 -13.67 13.87 -17.13
N ASN A 4 -12.40 13.81 -17.53
CA ASN A 4 -11.26 14.32 -16.75
C ASN A 4 -11.42 15.78 -16.28
N LYS A 5 -12.06 16.65 -17.10
CA LYS A 5 -12.34 18.03 -16.69
C LYS A 5 -13.27 18.08 -15.46
N GLN A 6 -14.25 17.18 -15.38
CA GLN A 6 -15.16 17.08 -14.24
C GLN A 6 -14.43 16.56 -12.99
N VAL A 7 -13.50 15.61 -13.15
CA VAL A 7 -12.68 15.10 -12.03
C VAL A 7 -11.82 16.20 -11.43
N SER A 8 -11.13 16.98 -12.27
CA SER A 8 -10.28 18.07 -11.80
C SER A 8 -11.09 19.19 -11.12
N LEU A 9 -12.29 19.52 -11.63
CA LEU A 9 -13.20 20.46 -10.97
C LEU A 9 -13.68 19.94 -9.61
N TYR A 10 -14.05 18.67 -9.52
CA TYR A 10 -14.46 18.05 -8.27
C TYR A 10 -13.32 18.05 -7.24
N LEU A 11 -12.09 17.76 -7.67
CA LEU A 11 -10.91 17.85 -6.81
C LEU A 11 -10.63 19.27 -6.33
N GLN A 12 -10.84 20.29 -7.16
CA GLN A 12 -10.70 21.70 -6.77
C GLN A 12 -11.73 22.08 -5.70
N GLN A 13 -12.99 21.66 -5.87
CA GLN A 13 -14.05 21.85 -4.86
C GLN A 13 -13.67 21.18 -3.54
N LEU A 14 -13.26 19.91 -3.58
CA LEU A 14 -12.80 19.18 -2.40
C LEU A 14 -11.58 19.83 -1.74
N GLN A 15 -10.68 20.40 -2.53
CA GLN A 15 -9.50 21.09 -2.00
C GLN A 15 -9.87 22.41 -1.31
N ALA A 16 -10.88 23.12 -1.82
CA ALA A 16 -11.40 24.33 -1.18
C ALA A 16 -12.11 24.00 0.14
N GLU A 17 -12.91 22.94 0.18
CA GLU A 17 -13.62 22.51 1.39
C GLU A 17 -12.70 21.83 2.42
N TYR A 18 -11.76 20.99 1.96
CA TYR A 18 -10.92 20.14 2.80
C TYR A 18 -9.42 20.24 2.45
N PRO A 19 -8.77 21.41 2.60
CA PRO A 19 -7.38 21.61 2.21
C PRO A 19 -6.38 20.69 2.94
N GLN A 20 -6.73 20.25 4.15
CA GLN A 20 -5.91 19.33 4.94
C GLN A 20 -5.78 17.93 4.33
N ALA A 21 -6.78 17.50 3.53
CA ALA A 21 -6.76 16.21 2.84
C ALA A 21 -5.63 16.13 1.81
N PHE A 22 -5.25 17.28 1.23
CA PHE A 22 -4.26 17.38 0.15
C PHE A 22 -2.84 17.75 0.63
N LYS A 23 -2.71 18.45 1.76
CA LYS A 23 -1.40 18.91 2.26
C LYS A 23 -0.71 17.92 3.21
N ARG A 24 -1.48 17.20 4.03
CA ARG A 24 -0.93 16.41 5.17
C ARG A 24 -1.28 14.93 5.13
N ASN A 25 -1.91 14.44 4.06
CA ASN A 25 -2.25 13.03 3.92
C ASN A 25 -1.40 12.36 2.85
N TYR A 26 -0.61 11.36 3.22
CA TYR A 26 0.24 10.60 2.32
C TYR A 26 -0.26 9.16 2.22
N LEU A 27 -0.15 8.59 1.02
CA LEU A 27 -0.38 7.19 0.76
C LEU A 27 0.96 6.52 0.49
N PHE A 28 1.19 5.36 1.10
CA PHE A 28 2.44 4.60 0.96
C PHE A 28 2.36 3.50 -0.11
N TYR A 29 1.43 3.62 -1.04
CA TYR A 29 1.22 2.64 -2.10
C TYR A 29 0.95 3.32 -3.46
N SER A 30 1.09 2.56 -4.55
CA SER A 30 0.84 2.98 -5.93
C SER A 30 1.65 4.22 -6.35
N GLN A 31 2.93 4.25 -5.98
CA GLN A 31 3.85 5.33 -6.38
C GLN A 31 4.14 5.27 -7.88
N ILE A 32 4.30 4.06 -8.43
CA ILE A 32 4.47 3.83 -9.85
C ILE A 32 3.18 3.23 -10.41
N LYS A 33 2.69 3.79 -11.51
CA LYS A 33 1.54 3.29 -12.26
C LYS A 33 2.03 2.87 -13.65
N THR A 34 1.72 1.64 -14.04
CA THR A 34 2.19 1.06 -15.31
C THR A 34 1.02 0.52 -16.12
N LYS A 35 1.18 0.56 -17.45
CA LYS A 35 0.21 -0.01 -18.39
C LYS A 35 0.27 -1.55 -18.44
N GLY A 36 1.20 -2.18 -17.71
CA GLY A 36 1.41 -3.62 -17.67
C GLY A 36 2.72 -4.02 -18.37
N MET A 37 2.74 -5.21 -19.01
CA MET A 37 3.96 -5.84 -19.57
C MET A 37 4.72 -4.98 -20.59
N LEU A 38 4.06 -4.02 -21.25
CA LEU A 38 4.67 -3.16 -22.28
C LEU A 38 5.54 -2.02 -21.71
N ASP A 39 5.60 -1.85 -20.38
CA ASP A 39 6.38 -0.80 -19.72
C ASP A 39 7.52 -1.42 -18.87
N GLU A 40 8.25 -2.39 -19.46
CA GLU A 40 9.24 -3.28 -18.82
C GLU A 40 10.25 -2.54 -17.94
N LEU A 41 10.75 -1.39 -18.40
CA LEU A 41 11.69 -0.57 -17.63
C LEU A 41 11.08 -0.09 -16.31
N LYS A 42 9.82 0.34 -16.31
CA LYS A 42 9.13 0.75 -15.07
C LYS A 42 8.79 -0.43 -14.18
N GLU A 43 8.74 -1.64 -14.72
CA GLU A 43 8.56 -2.85 -13.93
C GLU A 43 9.81 -3.20 -13.11
N LEU A 44 11.00 -2.86 -13.61
CA LEU A 44 12.27 -3.10 -12.93
C LEU A 44 12.59 -2.07 -11.84
N ILE A 45 12.10 -0.83 -11.96
CA ILE A 45 12.39 0.25 -10.99
C ILE A 45 12.12 -0.17 -9.53
N PRO A 46 10.94 -0.72 -9.16
CA PRO A 46 10.69 -1.15 -7.79
C PRO A 46 11.65 -2.24 -7.30
N TRP A 47 12.09 -3.14 -8.19
CA TRP A 47 13.03 -4.22 -7.86
C TRP A 47 14.43 -3.70 -7.62
N ILE A 48 14.91 -2.79 -8.49
CA ILE A 48 16.21 -2.14 -8.31
C ILE A 48 16.22 -1.35 -7.00
N LEU A 49 15.16 -0.58 -6.74
CA LEU A 49 15.01 0.17 -5.49
C LEU A 49 14.98 -0.76 -4.27
N ALA A 50 14.26 -1.87 -4.35
CA ALA A 50 14.20 -2.84 -3.26
C ALA A 50 15.57 -3.51 -3.02
N ALA A 51 16.31 -3.83 -4.08
CA ALA A 51 17.66 -4.39 -3.96
C ALA A 51 18.60 -3.39 -3.28
N MET A 52 18.63 -2.14 -3.77
CA MET A 52 19.48 -1.08 -3.18
C MET A 52 19.19 -0.82 -1.70
N ILE A 53 17.94 -0.96 -1.27
CA ILE A 53 17.55 -0.75 0.13
C ILE A 53 17.75 -2.03 0.95
N PHE A 54 17.00 -3.09 0.65
CA PHE A 54 16.87 -4.23 1.55
C PHE A 54 18.05 -5.20 1.46
N VAL A 55 18.66 -5.39 0.29
CA VAL A 55 19.85 -6.25 0.18
C VAL A 55 21.02 -5.58 0.88
N SER A 56 21.23 -4.28 0.65
CA SER A 56 22.28 -3.50 1.32
C SER A 56 22.10 -3.50 2.84
N ILE A 57 20.88 -3.28 3.34
CA ILE A 57 20.58 -3.35 4.77
C ILE A 57 20.83 -4.76 5.30
N SER A 58 20.42 -5.81 4.57
CA SER A 58 20.62 -7.20 4.99
C SER A 58 22.10 -7.54 5.13
N ILE A 59 22.94 -7.11 4.18
CA ILE A 59 24.39 -7.35 4.23
C ILE A 59 25.01 -6.59 5.40
N SER A 60 24.69 -5.30 5.53
CA SER A 60 25.21 -4.46 6.61
C SER A 60 24.82 -4.99 8.00
N LEU A 61 23.56 -5.39 8.16
CA LEU A 61 23.05 -5.94 9.42
C LEU A 61 23.64 -7.32 9.71
N SER A 62 23.84 -8.16 8.70
CA SER A 62 24.51 -9.46 8.83
C SER A 62 25.93 -9.29 9.36
N LEU A 63 26.73 -8.41 8.75
CA LEU A 63 28.10 -8.12 9.17
C LEU A 63 28.14 -7.57 10.59
N PHE A 64 27.21 -6.66 10.93
CA PHE A 64 27.10 -6.12 12.28
C PHE A 64 26.79 -7.20 13.32
N ILE A 65 25.86 -8.12 13.02
CA ILE A 65 25.50 -9.22 13.93
C ILE A 65 26.68 -10.17 14.11
N GLU A 66 27.34 -10.58 13.03
CA GLU A 66 28.50 -11.48 13.06
C GLU A 66 29.64 -10.90 13.90
N GLN A 67 29.95 -9.61 13.74
CA GLN A 67 30.99 -8.92 14.51
C GLN A 67 30.62 -8.76 15.99
N ARG A 68 29.35 -8.45 16.30
CA ARG A 68 28.94 -8.14 17.67
C ARG A 68 28.58 -9.38 18.49
N PHE A 69 28.20 -10.47 17.83
CA PHE A 69 27.75 -11.70 18.47
C PHE A 69 28.54 -12.90 17.93
N PRO A 70 29.73 -13.19 18.49
CA PRO A 70 30.63 -14.24 18.01
C PRO A 70 30.06 -15.66 18.07
N ARG A 71 28.91 -15.84 18.75
CA ARG A 71 28.21 -17.12 18.85
C ARG A 71 27.45 -17.51 17.58
N PHE A 72 27.18 -16.56 16.68
CA PHE A 72 26.45 -16.82 15.45
C PHE A 72 27.43 -17.01 14.30
N ASP A 73 27.27 -18.09 13.56
CA ASP A 73 27.99 -18.28 12.30
C ASP A 73 27.50 -17.31 11.21
N THR A 74 28.20 -17.26 10.08
CA THR A 74 27.88 -16.38 8.96
C THR A 74 26.47 -16.60 8.41
N PHE A 75 26.00 -17.85 8.36
CA PHE A 75 24.65 -18.16 7.91
C PHE A 75 23.61 -17.63 8.90
N GLN A 76 23.78 -17.90 10.19
CA GLN A 76 22.89 -17.49 11.26
C GLN A 76 22.79 -15.97 11.35
N ALA A 77 23.93 -15.26 11.27
CA ALA A 77 23.96 -13.80 11.24
C ALA A 77 23.17 -13.24 10.05
N SER A 78 23.36 -13.83 8.86
CA SER A 78 22.63 -13.46 7.65
C SER A 78 21.13 -13.74 7.75
N ALA A 79 20.77 -14.92 8.25
CA ALA A 79 19.38 -15.33 8.44
C ALA A 79 18.65 -14.46 9.46
N ILE A 80 19.31 -14.07 10.56
CA ILE A 80 18.77 -13.13 11.55
C ILE A 80 18.54 -11.76 10.91
N ALA A 81 19.49 -11.26 10.11
CA ALA A 81 19.34 -9.99 9.41
C ALA A 81 18.15 -9.99 8.44
N VAL A 82 18.02 -11.06 7.64
CA VAL A 82 16.89 -11.27 6.73
C VAL A 82 15.57 -11.34 7.51
N LEU A 83 15.51 -12.13 8.59
CA LEU A 83 14.33 -12.24 9.44
C LEU A 83 13.93 -10.90 10.06
N ALA A 84 14.89 -10.08 10.50
CA ALA A 84 14.61 -8.75 11.03
C ALA A 84 13.91 -7.86 9.99
N ILE A 85 14.36 -7.89 8.72
CA ILE A 85 13.72 -7.17 7.62
C ILE A 85 12.32 -7.73 7.33
N MET A 86 12.16 -9.05 7.31
CA MET A 86 10.85 -9.67 7.09
C MET A 86 9.84 -9.31 8.21
N LEU A 87 10.29 -9.29 9.47
CA LEU A 87 9.47 -8.86 10.61
C LEU A 87 9.10 -7.37 10.51
N PHE A 88 10.02 -6.53 10.02
CA PHE A 88 9.69 -5.15 9.70
C PHE A 88 8.58 -5.06 8.65
N PHE A 89 8.62 -5.87 7.58
CA PHE A 89 7.51 -5.93 6.62
C PHE A 89 6.19 -6.40 7.27
N MET A 90 6.25 -7.37 8.18
CA MET A 90 5.07 -7.83 8.91
C MET A 90 4.40 -6.70 9.72
N LEU A 91 5.16 -5.71 10.18
CA LEU A 91 4.63 -4.53 10.87
C LEU A 91 4.07 -3.48 9.90
N ILE A 92 4.78 -3.20 8.80
CA ILE A 92 4.42 -2.10 7.89
C ILE A 92 3.27 -2.49 6.94
N VAL A 93 3.24 -3.72 6.44
CA VAL A 93 2.28 -4.14 5.42
C VAL A 93 0.82 -4.04 5.89
N PRO A 94 0.44 -4.46 7.11
CA PRO A 94 -0.91 -4.23 7.62
C PRO A 94 -1.31 -2.75 7.64
N ILE A 95 -0.37 -1.85 7.92
CA ILE A 95 -0.62 -0.40 7.92
C ILE A 95 -0.95 0.05 6.48
N ILE A 96 -0.16 -0.36 5.50
CA ILE A 96 -0.38 -0.04 4.08
C ILE A 96 -1.71 -0.62 3.59
N ILE A 97 -1.99 -1.89 3.90
CA ILE A 97 -3.25 -2.57 3.56
C ILE A 97 -4.45 -1.84 4.14
N LYS A 98 -4.35 -1.31 5.37
CA LYS A 98 -5.40 -0.48 5.96
C LYS A 98 -5.60 0.83 5.19
N GLN A 99 -4.55 1.44 4.65
CA GLN A 99 -4.70 2.60 3.76
C GLN A 99 -5.47 2.20 2.51
N ILE A 100 -5.04 1.12 1.83
CA ILE A 100 -5.63 0.63 0.59
C ILE A 100 -7.11 0.27 0.81
N LYS A 101 -7.45 -0.44 1.88
CA LYS A 101 -8.84 -0.80 2.24
C LYS A 101 -9.79 0.40 2.25
N HIS A 102 -9.28 1.55 2.67
CA HIS A 102 -10.06 2.78 2.82
C HIS A 102 -9.73 3.83 1.76
N SER A 103 -9.15 3.42 0.64
CA SER A 103 -8.91 4.34 -0.47
C SER A 103 -8.99 3.70 -1.86
N SER A 104 -8.82 2.40 -2.01
CA SER A 104 -8.96 1.72 -3.30
C SER A 104 -9.56 0.33 -3.15
N VAL A 105 -10.74 0.12 -3.76
CA VAL A 105 -11.47 -1.16 -3.67
C VAL A 105 -10.74 -2.25 -4.44
N HIS A 106 -10.40 -1.97 -5.69
CA HIS A 106 -9.76 -2.94 -6.58
C HIS A 106 -8.39 -3.38 -6.06
N LEU A 107 -7.55 -2.42 -5.65
CA LEU A 107 -6.22 -2.73 -5.15
C LEU A 107 -6.26 -3.50 -3.82
N TYR A 108 -7.28 -3.26 -2.99
CA TYR A 108 -7.49 -4.03 -1.76
C TYR A 108 -7.81 -5.50 -2.05
N GLN A 109 -8.67 -5.78 -3.03
CA GLN A 109 -8.99 -7.15 -3.43
C GLN A 109 -7.73 -7.91 -3.85
N GLN A 110 -6.84 -7.26 -4.62
CA GLN A 110 -5.61 -7.86 -5.11
C GLN A 110 -4.55 -8.12 -4.01
N LEU A 111 -4.45 -7.22 -3.02
CA LEU A 111 -3.33 -7.22 -2.05
C LEU A 111 -3.72 -7.57 -0.61
N SER A 112 -5.01 -7.73 -0.30
CA SER A 112 -5.53 -7.99 1.06
C SER A 112 -4.83 -9.14 1.79
N ASN A 113 -4.43 -10.18 1.07
CA ASN A 113 -3.77 -11.37 1.60
C ASN A 113 -2.25 -11.25 1.79
N SER A 114 -1.64 -10.12 1.43
CA SER A 114 -0.19 -9.90 1.57
C SER A 114 0.35 -10.10 3.00
N PRO A 115 -0.32 -9.65 4.09
CA PRO A 115 0.15 -9.94 5.45
C PRO A 115 0.28 -11.44 5.73
N LEU A 116 -0.70 -12.24 5.27
CA LEU A 116 -0.68 -13.70 5.45
C LEU A 116 0.47 -14.32 4.65
N LYS A 117 0.68 -13.88 3.41
CA LYS A 117 1.81 -14.36 2.57
C LYS A 117 3.17 -14.08 3.23
N ILE A 118 3.33 -12.90 3.84
CA ILE A 118 4.55 -12.55 4.57
C ILE A 118 4.73 -13.42 5.81
N ALA A 119 3.66 -13.66 6.57
CA ALA A 119 3.72 -14.55 7.75
C ALA A 119 4.16 -15.97 7.35
N VAL A 120 3.61 -16.51 6.26
CA VAL A 120 4.03 -17.82 5.73
C VAL A 120 5.51 -17.82 5.35
N VAL A 121 5.98 -16.80 4.62
CA VAL A 121 7.40 -16.69 4.23
C VAL A 121 8.32 -16.57 5.45
N ILE A 122 7.92 -15.84 6.50
CA ILE A 122 8.68 -15.74 7.77
C ILE A 122 8.77 -17.11 8.45
N LEU A 123 7.67 -17.86 8.53
CA LEU A 123 7.67 -19.19 9.13
C LEU A 123 8.58 -20.14 8.36
N LEU A 124 8.54 -20.11 7.02
CA LEU A 124 9.46 -20.88 6.19
C LEU A 124 10.92 -20.47 6.40
N GLN A 125 11.19 -19.17 6.56
CA GLN A 125 12.55 -18.68 6.85
C GLN A 125 13.01 -19.09 8.27
N ALA A 126 12.11 -19.14 9.24
CA ALA A 126 12.42 -19.65 10.58
C ALA A 126 12.75 -21.16 10.55
N VAL A 127 12.04 -21.95 9.74
CA VAL A 127 12.37 -23.37 9.49
C VAL A 127 13.72 -23.49 8.79
N ASN A 128 13.99 -22.65 7.77
CA ASN A 128 15.28 -22.63 7.11
C ASN A 128 16.42 -22.31 8.10
N PHE A 129 16.21 -21.33 8.98
CA PHE A 129 17.17 -20.97 10.02
C PHE A 129 17.44 -22.10 11.02
N ALA A 130 16.37 -22.76 11.50
CA ALA A 130 16.47 -23.76 12.55
C ALA A 130 16.97 -25.13 12.08
N PHE A 131 16.66 -25.54 10.83
CA PHE A 131 16.87 -26.92 10.40
C PHE A 131 17.64 -27.09 9.07
N ILE A 132 17.35 -26.28 8.04
CA ILE A 132 17.85 -26.53 6.68
C ILE A 132 19.20 -25.84 6.42
N GLN A 133 19.34 -24.62 6.94
CA GLN A 133 20.51 -23.74 6.80
C GLN A 133 20.97 -23.51 5.34
N SER A 134 20.02 -23.31 4.43
CA SER A 134 20.31 -23.09 3.00
C SER A 134 20.31 -21.61 2.62
N PHE A 135 21.43 -21.13 2.10
CA PHE A 135 21.55 -19.78 1.52
C PHE A 135 20.66 -19.58 0.29
N LEU A 136 20.52 -20.60 -0.55
CA LEU A 136 19.66 -20.54 -1.74
C LEU A 136 18.19 -20.38 -1.33
N LEU A 137 17.73 -21.20 -0.37
CA LEU A 137 16.37 -21.10 0.14
C LEU A 137 16.13 -19.74 0.80
N GLN A 138 17.09 -19.23 1.57
CA GLN A 138 17.03 -17.90 2.16
C GLN A 138 16.90 -16.80 1.09
N ALA A 139 17.68 -16.87 0.02
CA ALA A 139 17.60 -15.90 -1.07
C ALA A 139 16.22 -15.88 -1.74
N VAL A 140 15.66 -17.07 -2.01
CA VAL A 140 14.30 -17.21 -2.58
C VAL A 140 13.23 -16.66 -1.62
N LEU A 141 13.30 -17.02 -0.34
CA LEU A 141 12.35 -16.53 0.66
C LEU A 141 12.47 -15.02 0.84
N PHE A 142 13.67 -14.47 0.82
CA PHE A 142 13.88 -13.04 0.93
C PHE A 142 13.35 -12.28 -0.29
N PHE A 143 13.56 -12.81 -1.50
CA PHE A 143 12.95 -12.29 -2.72
C PHE A 143 11.41 -12.26 -2.62
N LEU A 144 10.79 -13.33 -2.13
CA LEU A 144 9.34 -13.38 -1.91
C LEU A 144 8.87 -12.36 -0.87
N ALA A 145 9.60 -12.22 0.23
CA ALA A 145 9.30 -11.23 1.26
C ALA A 145 9.38 -9.79 0.70
N ILE A 146 10.39 -9.47 -0.12
CA ILE A 146 10.49 -8.18 -0.81
C ILE A 146 9.33 -7.97 -1.79
N SER A 147 8.96 -9.03 -2.54
CA SER A 147 7.84 -8.97 -3.49
C SER A 147 6.53 -8.60 -2.80
N PHE A 148 6.17 -9.36 -1.76
CA PHE A 148 4.92 -9.16 -1.01
C PHE A 148 4.99 -7.97 -0.05
N GLY A 149 6.17 -7.60 0.43
CA GLY A 149 6.41 -6.57 1.43
C GLY A 149 6.59 -5.15 0.87
N PHE A 150 7.05 -5.04 -0.37
CA PHE A 150 7.42 -3.75 -0.95
C PHE A 150 6.96 -3.59 -2.41
N VAL A 151 7.44 -4.46 -3.31
CA VAL A 151 7.30 -4.26 -4.77
C VAL A 151 5.84 -4.14 -5.20
N ARG A 152 4.99 -5.06 -4.73
CA ARG A 152 3.55 -5.08 -5.07
C ARG A 152 2.76 -3.90 -4.50
N PHE A 153 3.27 -3.22 -3.47
CA PHE A 153 2.65 -1.99 -2.96
C PHE A 153 3.15 -0.74 -3.66
N TYR A 154 4.42 -0.76 -4.07
CA TYR A 154 5.05 0.38 -4.72
C TYR A 154 4.51 0.60 -6.15
N LYS A 155 4.18 -0.49 -6.84
CA LYS A 155 3.75 -0.52 -8.24
C LYS A 155 2.29 -0.96 -8.39
N GLU A 156 1.53 -0.27 -9.22
CA GLU A 156 0.19 -0.66 -9.67
C GLU A 156 0.15 -0.84 -11.20
N ASN A 157 -0.50 -1.91 -11.65
CA ASN A 157 -0.52 -2.34 -13.06
C ASN A 157 -1.89 -2.21 -13.72
N MET A 158 -1.93 -2.52 -15.03
CA MET A 158 -3.12 -2.68 -15.88
C MET A 158 -3.87 -1.38 -16.18
N PHE A 159 -3.17 -0.25 -16.17
CA PHE A 159 -3.75 1.00 -16.67
C PHE A 159 -3.92 0.96 -18.19
N ARG A 160 -5.02 1.52 -18.70
CA ARG A 160 -5.33 1.51 -20.13
C ARG A 160 -4.38 2.42 -20.91
N GLU A 161 -4.19 2.14 -22.20
CA GLU A 161 -3.22 2.89 -23.01
C GLU A 161 -3.51 4.39 -23.11
N HIS A 162 -4.79 4.77 -23.16
CA HIS A 162 -5.23 6.15 -23.25
C HIS A 162 -5.20 6.90 -21.91
N THR A 163 -4.85 6.23 -20.79
CA THR A 163 -4.73 6.87 -19.48
C THR A 163 -3.49 7.75 -19.44
N LYS A 164 -3.68 9.03 -19.10
CA LYS A 164 -2.63 10.05 -19.07
C LYS A 164 -2.13 10.29 -17.65
N ASP A 165 -1.00 10.99 -17.52
CA ASP A 165 -0.42 11.35 -16.22
C ASP A 165 -1.36 12.20 -15.36
N THR A 166 -2.21 13.02 -15.99
CA THR A 166 -3.27 13.77 -15.31
C THR A 166 -4.27 12.85 -14.61
N ASP A 167 -4.53 11.68 -15.19
CA ASP A 167 -5.53 10.73 -14.72
C ASP A 167 -4.96 9.94 -13.55
N TYR A 168 -3.68 9.57 -13.65
CA TYR A 168 -2.88 9.01 -12.55
C TYR A 168 -2.84 9.95 -11.35
N TYR A 169 -2.60 11.24 -11.59
CA TYR A 169 -2.60 12.25 -10.55
C TYR A 169 -3.98 12.39 -9.91
N ASN A 170 -5.03 12.56 -10.72
CA ASN A 170 -6.40 12.72 -10.25
C ASN A 170 -6.85 11.52 -9.41
N LEU A 171 -6.62 10.30 -9.88
CA LEU A 171 -6.92 9.07 -9.14
C LEU A 171 -6.19 9.03 -7.80
N GLN A 172 -4.89 9.37 -7.78
CA GLN A 172 -4.12 9.40 -6.53
C GLN A 172 -4.67 10.44 -5.56
N GLN A 173 -5.07 11.63 -6.03
CA GLN A 173 -5.66 12.65 -5.17
C GLN A 173 -6.99 12.20 -4.60
N ILE A 174 -7.88 11.60 -5.39
CA ILE A 174 -9.14 11.03 -4.89
C ILE A 174 -8.87 10.00 -3.79
N ARG A 175 -7.94 9.06 -4.02
CA ARG A 175 -7.53 8.06 -3.01
C ARG A 175 -7.00 8.71 -1.73
N ARG A 176 -6.25 9.82 -1.83
CA ARG A 176 -5.78 10.59 -0.66
C ARG A 176 -6.95 11.18 0.11
N VAL A 177 -7.95 11.76 -0.55
CA VAL A 177 -9.12 12.30 0.14
C VAL A 177 -9.97 11.17 0.76
N CYS A 178 -10.11 10.03 0.08
CA CYS A 178 -10.77 8.83 0.62
C CYS A 178 -10.14 8.39 1.95
N PHE A 179 -8.81 8.26 1.99
CA PHE A 179 -8.14 7.83 3.21
C PHE A 179 -8.20 8.89 4.32
N TRP A 180 -8.17 10.18 3.93
CA TRP A 180 -8.31 11.28 4.89
C TRP A 180 -9.70 11.29 5.54
N SER A 181 -10.77 11.15 4.77
CA SER A 181 -12.14 11.11 5.29
C SER A 181 -12.32 9.94 6.27
N TYR A 182 -11.77 8.76 5.95
CA TYR A 182 -11.71 7.64 6.90
C TYR A 182 -10.98 7.99 8.20
N LYS A 183 -9.79 8.61 8.12
CA LYS A 183 -9.05 9.05 9.32
C LYS A 183 -9.85 10.01 10.19
N GLN A 184 -10.56 10.96 9.56
CA GLN A 184 -11.43 11.88 10.31
C GLN A 184 -12.61 11.16 10.96
N ALA A 185 -13.23 10.20 10.26
CA ALA A 185 -14.29 9.38 10.84
C ALA A 185 -13.81 8.61 12.08
N VAL A 186 -12.63 7.98 12.01
CA VAL A 186 -12.03 7.28 13.16
C VAL A 186 -11.73 8.24 14.31
N LYS A 187 -11.14 9.41 14.01
CA LYS A 187 -10.85 10.43 15.02
C LYS A 187 -12.12 10.91 15.73
N LEU A 188 -13.20 11.13 14.98
CA LEU A 188 -14.51 11.52 15.53
C LEU A 188 -15.14 10.40 16.35
N LYS A 189 -15.04 9.13 15.92
CA LYS A 189 -15.50 7.98 16.70
C LYS A 189 -14.79 7.87 18.06
N VAL A 190 -13.47 8.06 18.08
CA VAL A 190 -12.69 8.08 19.33
C VAL A 190 -13.13 9.23 20.23
N ARG A 191 -13.29 10.45 19.68
CA ARG A 191 -13.81 11.58 20.45
C ARG A 191 -15.19 11.31 21.04
N LEU A 192 -16.11 10.79 20.23
CA LEU A 192 -17.46 10.41 20.68
C LEU A 192 -17.45 9.37 21.80
N SER A 193 -16.51 8.42 21.80
CA SER A 193 -16.38 7.44 22.89
C SER A 193 -15.89 8.06 24.20
N LEU A 194 -15.19 9.20 24.14
CA LEU A 194 -14.67 9.91 25.30
C LEU A 194 -15.60 11.04 25.79
N THR A 195 -16.55 11.48 24.96
CA THR A 195 -17.47 12.58 25.29
C THR A 195 -18.77 12.06 25.92
N PRO A 196 -19.27 12.66 27.01
CA PRO A 196 -20.55 12.29 27.62
C PRO A 196 -21.75 12.46 26.67
N LYS A 197 -22.64 11.46 26.61
CA LYS A 197 -23.79 11.42 25.65
C LYS A 197 -24.78 12.59 25.76
N LYS A 198 -24.83 13.26 26.92
CA LYS A 198 -25.76 14.38 27.19
C LYS A 198 -25.16 15.75 26.86
N SER A 199 -23.90 15.84 26.46
CA SER A 199 -23.28 17.12 26.14
C SER A 199 -23.70 17.61 24.75
N THR A 200 -23.69 18.93 24.57
CA THR A 200 -23.89 19.57 23.27
C THR A 200 -22.79 19.18 22.28
N GLU A 201 -21.55 19.01 22.76
CA GLU A 201 -20.41 18.53 21.96
C GLU A 201 -20.64 17.14 21.39
N TYR A 202 -21.29 16.24 22.12
CA TYR A 202 -21.62 14.89 21.64
C TYR A 202 -22.54 14.95 20.43
N ALA A 203 -23.57 15.81 20.47
CA ALA A 203 -24.49 16.01 19.35
C ALA A 203 -23.75 16.58 18.12
N VAL A 204 -22.84 17.53 18.32
CA VAL A 204 -22.02 18.12 17.25
C VAL A 204 -21.11 17.06 16.61
N PHE A 205 -20.36 16.29 17.41
CA PHE A 205 -19.47 15.25 16.88
C PHE A 205 -20.25 14.14 16.18
N LYS A 206 -21.46 13.80 16.65
CA LYS A 206 -22.33 12.82 15.99
C LYS A 206 -22.77 13.28 14.61
N LYS A 207 -23.16 14.56 14.47
CA LYS A 207 -23.52 15.17 13.17
C LYS A 207 -22.32 15.20 12.22
N GLN A 208 -21.15 15.64 12.71
CA GLN A 208 -19.92 15.65 11.92
C GLN A 208 -19.50 14.24 11.46
N LEU A 209 -19.65 13.24 12.33
CA LEU A 209 -19.33 11.86 11.98
C LEU A 209 -20.23 11.35 10.86
N ALA A 210 -21.52 11.65 10.89
CA ALA A 210 -22.46 11.28 9.83
C ALA A 210 -22.04 11.90 8.49
N GLN A 211 -21.78 13.21 8.47
CA GLN A 211 -21.34 13.94 7.27
C GLN A 211 -20.04 13.38 6.68
N ILE A 212 -19.02 13.14 7.51
CA ILE A 212 -17.74 12.60 7.04
C ILE A 212 -17.87 11.14 6.60
N SER A 213 -18.74 10.34 7.24
CA SER A 213 -18.96 8.95 6.82
C SER A 213 -19.66 8.87 5.47
N GLU A 214 -20.65 9.75 5.24
CA GLU A 214 -21.32 9.87 3.94
C GLU A 214 -20.34 10.31 2.85
N LEU A 215 -19.54 11.34 3.11
CA LEU A 215 -18.47 11.77 2.21
C LEU A 215 -17.49 10.62 1.88
N HIS A 216 -17.10 9.82 2.88
CA HIS A 216 -16.20 8.69 2.65
C HIS A 216 -16.82 7.64 1.71
N VAL A 217 -18.10 7.32 1.88
CA VAL A 217 -18.82 6.37 1.02
C VAL A 217 -18.89 6.89 -0.41
N GLN A 218 -19.27 8.16 -0.60
CA GLN A 218 -19.34 8.80 -1.92
C GLN A 218 -17.96 8.78 -2.61
N LEU A 219 -16.89 9.13 -1.89
CA LEU A 219 -15.53 9.14 -2.42
C LEU A 219 -15.05 7.75 -2.85
N ILE A 220 -15.37 6.71 -2.07
CA ILE A 220 -15.00 5.32 -2.42
C ILE A 220 -15.76 4.83 -3.65
N GLN A 221 -17.05 5.15 -3.76
CA GLN A 221 -17.84 4.82 -4.95
C GLN A 221 -17.26 5.52 -6.18
N TYR A 222 -16.95 6.81 -6.05
CA TYR A 222 -16.33 7.60 -7.12
C TYR A 222 -14.95 7.08 -7.52
N GLU A 223 -14.10 6.68 -6.55
CA GLU A 223 -12.81 6.05 -6.83
C GLU A 223 -12.96 4.76 -7.63
N ASN A 224 -13.94 3.92 -7.28
CA ASN A 224 -14.20 2.67 -7.98
C ASN A 224 -14.63 2.90 -9.43
N GLU A 225 -15.51 3.89 -9.68
CA GLU A 225 -15.92 4.26 -11.03
C GLU A 225 -14.76 4.83 -11.88
N LEU A 226 -13.93 5.68 -11.27
CA LEU A 226 -12.70 6.18 -11.91
C LEU A 226 -11.73 5.05 -12.23
N CYS A 227 -11.52 4.14 -11.27
CA CYS A 227 -10.61 3.01 -11.44
C CYS A 227 -11.05 2.11 -12.61
N ARG A 228 -12.35 1.80 -12.72
CA ARG A 228 -12.91 1.05 -13.87
C ARG A 228 -12.74 1.76 -15.22
N THR A 229 -12.69 3.08 -15.21
CA THR A 229 -12.45 3.89 -16.41
C THR A 229 -10.98 3.86 -16.83
N TYR A 230 -10.06 3.97 -15.87
CA TYR A 230 -8.62 4.08 -16.12
C TYR A 230 -7.89 2.74 -16.20
N LYS A 231 -8.49 1.66 -15.68
CA LYS A 231 -7.85 0.36 -15.51
C LYS A 231 -8.66 -0.74 -16.16
N PHE A 232 -7.99 -1.81 -16.59
CA PHE A 232 -8.66 -3.06 -16.91
C PHE A 232 -9.06 -3.75 -15.61
N VAL A 233 -10.30 -4.25 -15.56
CA VAL A 233 -10.85 -4.91 -14.36
C VAL A 233 -10.31 -6.33 -14.25
N ASP A 234 -10.11 -7.01 -15.38
CA ASP A 234 -9.65 -8.39 -15.46
C ASP A 234 -8.42 -8.54 -16.36
N LEU A 235 -7.60 -9.55 -16.06
CA LEU A 235 -6.40 -9.88 -16.82
C LEU A 235 -6.75 -10.30 -18.26
N ASP A 236 -7.87 -11.01 -18.44
CA ASP A 236 -8.32 -11.47 -19.76
C ASP A 236 -8.67 -10.28 -20.65
N ALA A 237 -9.41 -9.30 -20.13
CA ALA A 237 -9.71 -8.05 -20.84
C ALA A 237 -8.45 -7.23 -21.17
N TYR A 238 -7.40 -7.36 -20.37
CA TYR A 238 -6.10 -6.76 -20.67
C TYR A 238 -5.36 -7.53 -21.77
N MET A 239 -5.31 -8.87 -21.69
CA MET A 239 -4.69 -9.71 -22.72
C MET A 239 -5.38 -9.58 -24.07
N ASP A 240 -6.71 -9.52 -24.09
CA ASP A 240 -7.52 -9.27 -25.28
C ASP A 240 -7.23 -7.90 -25.91
N SER A 241 -6.82 -6.92 -25.11
CA SER A 241 -6.44 -5.59 -25.63
C SER A 241 -5.03 -5.54 -26.25
N LEU A 242 -4.21 -6.57 -26.01
CA LEU A 242 -2.85 -6.70 -26.53
C LEU A 242 -2.79 -7.55 -27.81
N MET A 243 -3.83 -8.33 -28.11
CA MET A 243 -3.99 -9.15 -29.31
C MET A 243 -4.64 -8.35 -30.44
#